data_AF-A0AAW4ETS9-F1
#
_entry.id   AF-A0AAW4ETS9-F1
#
_cell.length_a   1.000
_cell.length_b   1.000
_cell.length_c   1.000
_cell.angle_alpha   90.00
_cell.angle_beta   90.00
_cell.angle_gamma   90.00
#
_symmetry.space_group_name_H-M   'P 1'
#
loop_
_entity.id
_entity.type
_entity.pdbx_description
1 polymer ?
#
loop_
_entity_poly.entity_id
_entity_poly.type
_entity_poly.pdbx_seq_one_letter_code
_entity_poly.pdbx_strand_id
1 'polypeptide(L)'
;MSTTFMTWLGFVAMIVIAVCFTWRPAYATLRPPRHRPVAFLFGSLVFLLMAFMFAWLPANAIDTGHIHVSHRRAGTLDAWREIEPITFWLIIVAEYLCGLLIASYAIAGIALMDR
;
A
#
# COMPACT_ATOMS: atom_id res chain seq x y z
N MET A 1 -6.42 -13.34 -18.65
CA MET A 1 -5.92 -12.07 -18.08
C MET A 1 -4.47 -12.29 -17.69
N SER A 2 -3.57 -11.36 -18.02
CA SER A 2 -2.15 -11.46 -17.61
C SER A 2 -2.04 -11.24 -16.10
N THR A 3 -1.14 -11.97 -15.42
CA THR A 3 -0.82 -11.78 -13.98
C THR A 3 -0.39 -10.34 -13.70
N THR A 4 0.39 -9.76 -14.60
CA THR A 4 0.77 -8.34 -14.58
C THR A 4 -0.41 -7.39 -14.69
N PHE A 5 -1.46 -7.73 -15.43
CA PHE A 5 -2.64 -6.85 -15.52
C PHE A 5 -3.41 -6.82 -14.20
N MET A 6 -3.53 -7.95 -13.51
CA MET A 6 -4.21 -8.04 -12.21
C MET A 6 -3.49 -7.26 -11.10
N THR A 7 -2.16 -7.27 -11.10
CA THR A 7 -1.36 -6.57 -10.09
C THR A 7 -1.43 -5.05 -10.22
N TRP A 8 -1.32 -4.54 -11.45
CA TRP A 8 -1.47 -3.11 -11.73
C TRP A 8 -2.91 -2.63 -11.53
N LEU A 9 -3.90 -3.47 -11.84
CA LEU A 9 -5.30 -3.16 -11.54
C LEU A 9 -5.54 -3.02 -10.04
N GLY A 10 -4.94 -3.90 -9.21
CA GLY A 10 -5.00 -3.78 -7.75
C GLY A 10 -4.38 -2.50 -7.22
N PHE A 11 -3.23 -2.10 -7.75
CA PHE A 11 -2.58 -0.83 -7.40
C PHE A 11 -3.41 0.40 -7.79
N VAL A 12 -3.97 0.41 -9.01
CA VAL A 12 -4.82 1.51 -9.48
C VAL A 12 -6.10 1.60 -8.62
N ALA A 13 -6.74 0.46 -8.35
CA ALA A 13 -7.92 0.40 -7.48
C ALA A 13 -7.61 0.92 -6.08
N MET A 14 -6.45 0.57 -5.52
CA MET A 14 -5.98 1.07 -4.24
C MET A 14 -5.85 2.60 -4.23
N ILE A 15 -5.19 3.18 -5.24
CA ILE A 15 -5.06 4.64 -5.35
C ILE A 15 -6.44 5.31 -5.48
N VAL A 16 -7.33 4.75 -6.30
CA VAL A 16 -8.68 5.30 -6.49
C VAL A 16 -9.47 5.27 -5.18
N ILE A 17 -9.44 4.16 -4.44
CA ILE A 17 -10.10 4.07 -3.13
C ILE A 17 -9.50 5.09 -2.16
N ALA A 18 -8.17 5.25 -2.19
CA ALA A 18 -7.47 6.22 -1.36
C ALA A 18 -7.93 7.67 -1.62
N VAL A 19 -8.03 8.05 -2.90
CA VAL A 19 -8.47 9.38 -3.35
C VAL A 19 -9.97 9.60 -3.14
N CYS A 20 -10.81 8.58 -3.29
CA CYS A 20 -12.25 8.75 -3.20
C CYS A 20 -12.79 8.71 -1.76
N PHE A 21 -12.22 7.87 -0.89
CA PHE A 21 -12.87 7.52 0.38
C PHE A 21 -11.99 7.75 1.62
N THR A 22 -10.75 7.29 1.61
CA THR A 22 -9.97 7.16 2.86
C THR A 22 -9.03 8.34 3.16
N TRP A 23 -8.82 9.26 2.22
CA TRP A 23 -8.02 10.47 2.49
C TRP A 23 -8.68 11.42 3.50
N ARG A 24 -10.02 11.55 3.51
CA ARG A 24 -10.75 12.43 4.44
C ARG A 24 -10.58 12.02 5.92
N PRO A 25 -10.73 10.74 6.31
CA PRO A 25 -10.45 10.33 7.68
C PRO A 25 -8.96 10.42 8.01
N ALA A 26 -8.06 10.06 7.10
CA ALA A 26 -6.62 10.21 7.30
C ALA A 26 -6.24 11.69 7.56
N TYR A 27 -6.83 12.62 6.83
CA TYR A 27 -6.67 14.06 7.02
C TYR A 27 -7.03 14.50 8.45
N ALA A 28 -8.12 13.99 9.02
CA ALA A 28 -8.56 14.35 10.37
C ALA A 28 -7.55 13.95 11.46
N THR A 29 -6.77 12.90 11.21
CA THR A 29 -5.73 12.42 12.15
C THR A 29 -4.43 13.22 12.10
N LEU A 30 -4.10 13.82 10.95
CA LEU A 30 -2.81 14.49 10.72
C LEU A 30 -2.65 15.84 11.45
N ARG A 31 -3.72 16.40 12.08
CA ARG A 31 -3.75 17.68 12.84
C ARG A 31 -2.72 18.71 12.31
N PRO A 32 -2.96 19.32 11.14
CA PRO A 32 -1.93 20.07 10.43
C PRO A 32 -1.48 21.34 11.18
N PRO A 33 -0.18 21.50 11.51
CA PRO A 33 0.39 22.79 11.86
C PRO A 33 0.44 23.67 10.62
N ARG A 34 -0.17 24.84 10.71
CA ARG A 34 -0.45 25.82 9.64
C ARG A 34 0.79 26.45 8.96
N HIS A 35 1.99 25.93 9.16
CA HIS A 35 3.24 26.69 8.97
C HIS A 35 4.35 25.97 8.19
N ARG A 36 4.16 24.71 7.74
CA ARG A 36 5.24 23.91 7.10
C ARG A 36 4.78 23.10 5.87
N PRO A 37 4.30 23.74 4.80
CA PRO A 37 3.77 23.05 3.61
C PRO A 37 4.79 22.13 2.93
N VAL A 38 6.07 22.54 2.92
CA VAL A 38 7.16 21.76 2.31
C VAL A 38 7.40 20.42 3.04
N ALA A 39 7.31 20.40 4.38
CA ALA A 39 7.48 19.18 5.15
C ALA A 39 6.36 18.16 4.88
N PHE A 40 5.14 18.64 4.63
CA PHE A 40 4.01 17.79 4.24
C PHE A 40 4.18 17.21 2.83
N LEU A 41 4.66 18.00 1.87
CA LEU A 41 4.95 17.50 0.52
C LEU A 41 5.99 16.37 0.54
N PHE A 42 7.14 16.59 1.20
CA PHE A 42 8.18 15.57 1.28
C PHE A 42 7.73 14.33 2.07
N GLY A 43 6.99 14.51 3.17
CA GLY A 43 6.40 13.39 3.91
C GLY A 43 5.43 12.56 3.06
N SER A 44 4.55 13.23 2.31
CA SER A 44 3.62 12.58 1.39
C SER A 44 4.29 11.85 0.25
N LEU A 45 5.35 12.42 -0.32
CA LEU A 45 6.15 11.75 -1.37
C LEU A 45 6.80 10.47 -0.83
N VAL A 46 7.33 10.51 0.39
CA VAL A 46 7.89 9.33 1.06
C VAL A 46 6.80 8.28 1.28
N PHE A 47 5.61 8.67 1.76
CA PHE A 47 4.49 7.74 1.91
C PHE A 47 4.06 7.15 0.57
N LEU A 48 4.01 7.93 -0.50
CA LEU A 48 3.64 7.43 -1.82
C LEU A 48 4.66 6.42 -2.35
N LEU A 49 5.96 6.68 -2.15
CA LEU A 49 7.02 5.75 -2.50
C LEU A 49 6.93 4.46 -1.66
N MET A 50 6.61 4.57 -0.38
CA MET A 50 6.40 3.42 0.49
C MET A 50 5.17 2.60 0.06
N ALA A 51 4.05 3.24 -0.28
CA ALA A 51 2.87 2.58 -0.83
C ALA A 51 3.19 1.84 -2.15
N PHE A 52 4.05 2.42 -2.99
CA PHE A 52 4.53 1.74 -4.19
C PHE A 52 5.38 0.50 -3.87
N MET A 53 6.29 0.57 -2.88
CA MET A 53 7.05 -0.60 -2.44
C MET A 53 6.15 -1.71 -1.89
N PHE A 54 5.11 -1.34 -1.13
CA PHE A 54 4.10 -2.27 -0.63
C PHE A 54 3.25 -2.90 -1.73
N ALA A 55 3.05 -2.23 -2.88
CA ALA A 55 2.38 -2.81 -4.04
C ALA A 55 3.31 -3.66 -4.92
N TRP A 56 4.62 -3.42 -4.86
CA TRP A 56 5.63 -4.17 -5.61
C TRP A 56 5.81 -5.59 -5.09
N LEU A 57 5.73 -5.79 -3.77
CA LEU A 57 5.84 -7.09 -3.13
C LEU A 57 4.74 -8.09 -3.56
N PRO A 58 3.43 -7.74 -3.50
CA PRO A 58 2.37 -8.59 -4.03
C PRO A 58 2.45 -8.75 -5.55
N ALA A 59 2.95 -7.74 -6.28
CA ALA A 59 3.14 -7.86 -7.72
C ALA A 59 4.13 -8.96 -8.09
N ASN A 60 5.28 -9.01 -7.42
CA ASN A 60 6.26 -10.08 -7.62
C ASN A 60 5.73 -11.44 -7.15
N ALA A 61 5.06 -11.48 -6.00
CA ALA A 61 4.50 -12.71 -5.46
C ALA A 61 3.42 -13.34 -6.37
N ILE A 62 2.57 -12.52 -6.99
CA ILE A 62 1.56 -12.98 -7.96
C ILE A 62 2.22 -13.53 -9.23
N ASP A 63 3.34 -12.94 -9.65
CA ASP A 63 4.07 -13.41 -10.83
C ASP A 63 4.80 -14.73 -10.56
N THR A 64 5.53 -14.82 -9.45
CA THR A 64 6.26 -16.04 -9.03
C THR A 64 5.34 -17.14 -8.49
N GLY A 65 4.14 -16.79 -8.04
CA GLY A 65 3.20 -17.72 -7.39
C GLY A 65 3.65 -18.18 -6.01
N HIS A 66 4.62 -17.50 -5.40
CA HIS A 66 5.25 -17.90 -4.15
C HIS A 66 5.58 -16.69 -3.27
N ILE A 67 5.24 -16.79 -1.98
CA ILE A 67 5.57 -15.79 -0.97
C ILE A 67 6.48 -16.45 0.06
N HIS A 68 7.70 -15.95 0.18
CA HIS A 68 8.65 -16.34 1.22
C HIS A 68 9.08 -15.13 2.03
N VAL A 69 8.68 -15.08 3.30
CA VAL A 69 9.10 -14.06 4.24
C VAL A 69 9.66 -14.73 5.48
N SER A 70 10.99 -14.67 5.64
CA SER A 70 11.68 -15.21 6.80
C SER A 70 12.00 -14.09 7.78
N HIS A 71 11.50 -14.19 9.01
CA HIS A 71 11.80 -13.25 10.06
C HIS A 71 12.39 -13.96 11.28
N ARG A 72 13.57 -13.51 11.72
CA ARG A 72 14.37 -14.18 12.77
C ARG A 72 13.62 -14.43 14.09
N ARG A 73 12.64 -13.60 14.43
CA ARG A 73 11.83 -13.73 15.66
C ARG A 73 10.39 -14.19 15.44
N ALA A 74 9.86 -14.04 14.23
CA ALA A 74 8.44 -14.30 13.94
C ALA A 74 8.23 -15.58 13.11
N GLY A 75 9.32 -16.28 12.79
CA GLY A 75 9.28 -17.49 11.99
C GLY A 75 9.33 -17.21 10.49
N THR A 76 9.03 -18.24 9.71
CA THR A 76 8.98 -18.21 8.25
C THR A 76 7.53 -18.28 7.80
N LEU A 77 7.09 -17.30 7.02
CA LEU A 77 5.86 -17.37 6.24
C LEU A 77 6.24 -17.87 4.84
N ASP A 78 5.74 -19.03 4.49
CA ASP A 78 5.98 -19.67 3.21
C ASP A 78 4.62 -20.09 2.64
N ALA A 79 4.18 -19.45 1.56
CA ALA A 79 2.88 -19.71 0.96
C ALA A 79 3.00 -19.85 -0.55
N TRP A 80 2.60 -21.02 -1.05
CA TRP A 80 2.55 -21.34 -2.46
C TRP A 80 1.12 -21.21 -2.95
N ARG A 81 0.91 -20.51 -4.07
CA ARG A 81 -0.41 -20.31 -4.67
C ARG A 81 -1.13 -21.63 -4.98
N GLU A 82 -0.39 -22.68 -5.34
CA GLU A 82 -0.94 -23.97 -5.77
C GLU A 82 -1.26 -24.92 -4.60
N ILE A 83 -0.57 -24.75 -3.46
CA ILE A 83 -0.71 -25.65 -2.30
C ILE A 83 -1.60 -25.00 -1.24
N GLU A 84 -1.40 -23.71 -0.97
CA GLU A 84 -2.10 -22.94 0.06
C GLU A 84 -2.70 -21.65 -0.52
N PRO A 85 -3.66 -21.75 -1.46
CA PRO A 85 -4.17 -20.60 -2.20
C PRO A 85 -4.80 -19.54 -1.28
N ILE A 86 -5.52 -19.95 -0.24
CA ILE A 86 -6.20 -19.03 0.68
C ILE A 86 -5.17 -18.21 1.48
N THR A 87 -4.17 -18.88 2.05
CA THR A 87 -3.08 -18.21 2.79
C THR A 87 -2.32 -17.25 1.89
N PHE A 88 -1.99 -17.68 0.67
CA PHE A 88 -1.32 -16.85 -0.34
C PHE A 88 -2.12 -15.57 -0.63
N TRP A 89 -3.41 -15.69 -0.98
CA TRP A 89 -4.23 -14.51 -1.31
C TRP A 89 -4.54 -13.63 -0.11
N LEU A 90 -4.66 -14.17 1.10
CA LEU A 90 -4.82 -13.38 2.32
C LEU A 90 -3.60 -12.49 2.58
N ILE A 91 -2.38 -13.01 2.38
CA ILE A 91 -1.16 -12.21 2.51
C ILE A 91 -1.14 -11.08 1.46
N ILE A 92 -1.48 -11.39 0.21
CA ILE A 92 -1.59 -10.39 -0.86
C ILE A 92 -2.59 -9.28 -0.50
N VAL A 93 -3.78 -9.65 0.01
CA VAL A 93 -4.80 -8.67 0.43
C VAL A 93 -4.31 -7.83 1.59
N ALA A 94 -3.66 -8.41 2.59
CA ALA A 94 -3.10 -7.68 3.73
C ALA A 94 -2.05 -6.65 3.29
N GLU A 95 -1.15 -7.02 2.37
CA GLU A 95 -0.15 -6.12 1.78
C GLU A 95 -0.81 -4.95 1.03
N TYR A 96 -1.82 -5.21 0.19
CA TYR A 96 -2.57 -4.15 -0.47
C TYR A 96 -3.33 -3.24 0.49
N LEU A 97 -3.85 -3.76 1.61
CA LEU A 97 -4.49 -2.95 2.65
C LEU A 97 -3.48 -2.05 3.37
N CYS A 98 -2.27 -2.54 3.64
CA CYS A 98 -1.17 -1.72 4.16
C CYS A 98 -0.78 -0.62 3.17
N GLY A 99 -0.62 -0.96 1.89
CA GLY A 99 -0.38 0.00 0.81
C GLY A 99 -1.48 1.05 0.73
N LEU A 100 -2.75 0.65 0.84
CA LEU A 100 -3.91 1.54 0.81
C LEU A 100 -3.88 2.55 1.95
N LEU A 101 -3.60 2.09 3.16
CA LEU A 101 -3.49 2.94 4.34
C LEU A 101 -2.42 4.02 4.11
N ILE A 102 -1.24 3.61 3.67
CA ILE A 102 -0.11 4.53 3.42
C ILE A 102 -0.44 5.52 2.30
N ALA A 103 -1.03 5.05 1.19
CA ALA A 103 -1.46 5.91 0.09
C ALA A 103 -2.50 6.95 0.54
N SER A 104 -3.40 6.56 1.45
CA SER A 104 -4.39 7.48 2.04
C SER A 104 -3.74 8.63 2.81
N TYR A 105 -2.68 8.35 3.57
CA TYR A 105 -1.89 9.38 4.26
C TYR A 105 -1.09 10.24 3.30
N ALA A 106 -0.53 9.65 2.23
CA ALA A 106 0.17 10.41 1.19
C ALA A 106 -0.75 11.46 0.56
N ILE A 107 -1.96 11.06 0.13
CA ILE A 107 -2.95 11.95 -0.47
C ILE A 107 -3.43 13.00 0.53
N ALA A 108 -3.70 12.61 1.79
CA ALA A 108 -4.10 13.55 2.83
C ALA A 108 -3.04 14.64 3.08
N GLY A 109 -1.75 14.28 3.08
CA GLY A 109 -0.67 15.26 3.23
C GLY A 109 -0.47 16.16 2.00
N ILE A 110 -0.73 15.68 0.78
CA ILE A 110 -0.73 16.53 -0.43
C ILE A 110 -1.89 17.54 -0.36
N ALA A 111 -3.08 17.08 0.03
CA ALA A 111 -4.26 17.93 0.18
C ALA A 111 -4.08 19.02 1.26
N LEU A 112 -3.18 18.80 2.22
CA LEU A 112 -2.81 19.79 3.24
C LEU A 112 -1.88 20.90 2.72
N MET A 113 -1.26 20.71 1.56
CA MET A 113 -0.37 21.72 0.96
C MET A 113 -1.14 22.89 0.33
N ASP A 114 -2.37 22.65 -0.14
CA ASP A 114 -3.20 23.63 -0.86
C ASP A 114 -4.00 24.57 0.06
N ARG A 115 -3.74 24.55 1.38
CA ARG A 115 -4.43 25.36 2.41
C ARG A 115 -3.45 26.15 3.27
#